data_AF-X0YXI8-F1
#
_entry.id   AF-X0YXI8-F1
#
_cell.length_a   1.000
_cell.length_b   1.000
_cell.length_c   1.000
_cell.angle_alpha   90.00
_cell.angle_beta   90.00
_cell.angle_gamma   90.00
#
_symmetry.space_group_name_H-M   'P 1'
#
loop_
_entity.id
_entity.type
_entity.pdbx_description
1 polymer ?
#
loop_
_entity_poly.entity_id
_entity_poly.type
_entity_poly.pdbx_seq_one_letter_code
_entity_poly.pdbx_strand_id
1 'polypeptide(L)' 'MARAGTARGAKGARRRGAGRKWIKGAIKRPGALTRKAKAAGLTVQAFARKMRKAPGRLGKQARLALTLKKISRRR' A
#
# COMPACT_ATOMS: atom_id res chain seq x y z
N MET A 1 10.32 -46.57 -2.12
CA MET A 1 11.02 -45.81 -1.05
C MET A 1 12.35 -45.36 -1.69
N ALA A 2 12.81 -44.11 -1.73
CA ALA A 2 12.66 -42.93 -0.87
C ALA A 2 12.79 -41.63 -1.70
N ARG A 3 12.26 -40.53 -1.14
CA ARG A 3 12.25 -39.16 -1.70
C ARG A 3 13.62 -38.49 -1.52
N ALA A 4 14.11 -37.77 -2.53
CA ALA A 4 15.16 -36.76 -2.37
C ALA A 4 14.59 -35.37 -2.63
N GLY A 5 14.55 -34.57 -1.56
CA GLY A 5 13.89 -33.27 -1.49
C GLY A 5 14.64 -32.13 -2.19
N THR A 6 13.86 -31.15 -2.63
CA THR A 6 14.26 -29.92 -3.30
C THR A 6 14.75 -28.88 -2.28
N ALA A 7 16.07 -28.70 -2.14
CA ALA A 7 16.64 -27.59 -1.37
C ALA A 7 16.84 -26.36 -2.28
N ARG A 8 15.75 -25.66 -2.60
CA ARG A 8 15.83 -24.39 -3.35
C ARG A 8 16.00 -23.21 -2.40
N GLY A 9 17.24 -22.76 -2.26
CA GLY A 9 17.58 -21.33 -2.16
C GLY A 9 17.23 -20.61 -0.86
N ALA A 10 18.18 -20.62 0.08
CA ALA A 10 18.27 -19.64 1.16
C ALA A 10 18.56 -18.23 0.58
N LYS A 11 17.54 -17.54 0.05
CA LYS A 11 17.66 -16.14 -0.36
C LYS A 11 17.43 -15.21 0.83
N GLY A 12 18.53 -14.71 1.38
CA GLY A 12 18.68 -13.33 1.84
C GLY A 12 17.75 -12.90 2.97
N ALA A 13 18.24 -13.02 4.21
CA ALA A 13 17.79 -12.21 5.33
C ALA A 13 18.02 -10.73 5.01
N ARG A 14 17.05 -10.10 4.33
CA ARG A 14 17.06 -8.66 4.06
C ARG A 14 16.99 -7.95 5.40
N ARG A 15 18.04 -7.22 5.75
CA ARG A 15 18.09 -6.27 6.88
C ARG A 15 16.81 -5.41 6.88
N ARG A 16 15.86 -5.70 7.78
CA ARG A 16 14.59 -4.96 7.92
C ARG A 16 14.88 -3.68 8.73
N GLY A 17 15.59 -2.75 8.10
CA GLY A 17 16.00 -1.49 8.71
C GLY A 17 14.81 -0.64 9.20
N ALA A 18 14.99 -0.07 10.38
CA ALA A 18 14.07 0.79 11.14
C ALA A 18 13.50 2.00 10.36
N GLY A 19 14.06 2.35 9.20
CA GLY A 19 13.59 3.46 8.36
C GLY A 19 12.29 3.23 7.57
N ARG A 20 11.74 2.00 7.53
CA ARG A 20 10.53 1.71 6.72
C ARG A 20 9.21 2.14 7.38
N LYS A 21 9.23 2.59 8.64
CA LYS A 21 8.04 2.90 9.44
C LYS A 21 7.85 4.40 9.75
N TRP A 22 8.84 5.27 9.54
CA TRP A 22 8.71 6.70 9.87
C TRP A 22 7.56 7.37 9.10
N ILE A 23 7.40 7.06 7.81
CA ILE A 23 6.28 7.53 6.99
C ILE A 23 4.93 7.02 7.50
N LYS A 24 4.87 5.79 8.04
CA LYS A 24 3.62 5.28 8.62
C LYS A 24 3.24 6.06 9.89
N GLY A 25 4.22 6.42 10.72
CA GLY A 25 4.01 7.25 11.91
C GLY A 25 3.56 8.67 11.59
N ALA A 26 4.02 9.24 10.47
CA ALA A 26 3.61 10.57 10.02
C ALA A 26 2.14 10.66 9.53
N ILE A 27 1.48 9.52 9.27
CA ILE A 27 0.10 9.49 8.79
C ILE A 27 -0.85 9.48 10.00
N LYS A 28 -1.38 10.67 10.37
CA LYS A 28 -2.30 10.84 11.52
C LYS A 28 -3.58 9.99 11.47
N ARG A 29 -4.06 9.61 10.28
CA ARG A 29 -5.30 8.83 10.09
C ARG A 29 -5.09 7.73 9.05
N PRO A 30 -4.39 6.64 9.39
CA PRO A 30 -4.15 5.55 8.46
C PRO A 30 -5.48 4.89 8.09
N GLY A 31 -5.66 4.55 6.81
CA GLY A 31 -6.85 3.83 6.34
C GLY A 31 -8.13 4.67 6.19
N ALA A 32 -8.12 5.98 6.42
CA ALA A 32 -9.31 6.83 6.25
C ALA A 32 -9.90 6.75 4.83
N LEU A 33 -9.07 6.72 3.79
CA LEU A 33 -9.51 6.53 2.40
C LEU A 33 -10.09 5.13 2.18
N THR A 34 -9.52 4.10 2.82
CA THR A 34 -10.01 2.72 2.74
C THR A 34 -11.41 2.58 3.34
N ARG A 35 -11.67 3.22 4.49
CA ARG A 35 -13.01 3.24 5.10
C ARG A 35 -14.04 3.88 4.17
N LYS A 36 -13.71 5.02 3.56
CA LYS A 36 -14.58 5.70 2.59
C LYS A 36 -14.84 4.88 1.33
N ALA A 37 -13.81 4.21 0.82
CA ALA A 37 -13.94 3.34 -0.34
C ALA A 37 -14.87 2.14 -0.04
N LYS A 38 -14.69 1.48 1.11
CA LYS A 38 -15.57 0.39 1.58
C LYS A 38 -17.02 0.84 1.74
N ALA A 39 -17.24 2.01 2.35
CA ALA A 39 -18.59 2.58 2.48
C ALA A 39 -19.25 2.86 1.13
N ALA A 40 -18.46 3.18 0.10
CA ALA A 40 -18.94 3.37 -1.27
C ALA A 40 -19.03 2.07 -2.08
N GLY A 41 -18.76 0.90 -1.49
CA GLY A 41 -18.72 -0.38 -2.21
C GLY A 41 -17.60 -0.49 -3.25
N LEU A 42 -16.60 0.39 -3.19
CA LEU A 42 -15.53 0.50 -4.18
C LEU A 42 -14.20 0.01 -3.63
N THR A 43 -13.36 -0.52 -4.52
CA THR A 43 -11.95 -0.74 -4.18
C THR A 43 -11.27 0.61 -3.91
N VAL A 44 -10.25 0.60 -3.04
CA VAL A 44 -9.49 1.83 -2.72
C VAL A 44 -8.95 2.52 -3.98
N GLN A 45 -8.55 1.73 -4.99
CA GLN A 45 -8.04 2.25 -6.25
C GLN A 45 -9.15 2.89 -7.10
N ALA A 46 -10.31 2.22 -7.23
CA ALA A 46 -11.45 2.79 -7.97
C ALA A 46 -11.94 4.08 -7.31
N PHE A 47 -12.07 4.07 -5.99
CA PHE A 47 -12.47 5.24 -5.21
C PHE A 47 -11.45 6.38 -5.34
N ALA A 48 -10.15 6.08 -5.27
CA ALA A 48 -9.10 7.08 -5.46
C ALA A 48 -9.08 7.67 -6.87
N ARG A 49 -9.39 6.88 -7.92
CA ARG A 49 -9.52 7.41 -9.29
C ARG A 49 -10.70 8.36 -9.40
N LYS A 50 -11.86 7.97 -8.86
CA LYS A 50 -13.09 8.78 -8.85
C LYS A 50 -12.88 10.11 -8.11
N MET A 51 -12.22 10.06 -6.95
CA MET A 51 -12.05 11.22 -6.06
C MET A 51 -10.77 12.03 -6.32
N ARG A 52 -9.98 11.71 -7.35
CA ARG A 52 -8.70 12.39 -7.63
C ARG A 52 -8.84 13.90 -7.84
N LYS A 53 -9.96 14.33 -8.44
CA LYS A 53 -10.28 15.74 -8.72
C LYS A 53 -11.10 16.41 -7.60
N ALA A 54 -11.48 15.66 -6.55
CA ALA A 54 -12.24 16.24 -5.45
C ALA A 54 -11.44 17.36 -4.75
N PRO A 55 -12.08 18.48 -4.38
CA PRO A 55 -11.42 19.53 -3.62
C PRO A 55 -11.06 19.05 -2.20
N GLY A 56 -10.12 19.75 -1.57
CA GLY A 56 -9.76 19.54 -0.18
C GLY A 56 -9.05 18.23 0.14
N ARG A 57 -9.26 17.73 1.37
CA ARG A 57 -8.50 16.61 1.96
C ARG A 57 -8.73 15.29 1.23
N LEU A 58 -9.94 15.07 0.71
CA LEU A 58 -10.31 13.82 0.03
C LEU A 58 -9.51 13.63 -1.27
N GLY A 59 -9.39 14.68 -2.09
CA GLY A 59 -8.58 14.63 -3.31
C GLY A 59 -7.10 14.44 -3.03
N LYS A 60 -6.56 15.09 -1.99
CA LYS A 60 -5.17 14.89 -1.55
C LYS A 60 -4.91 13.42 -1.16
N GLN A 61 -5.82 12.80 -0.40
CA GLN A 61 -5.72 11.38 -0.02
C GLN A 61 -5.79 10.45 -1.23
N ALA A 62 -6.70 10.74 -2.17
CA ALA A 62 -6.84 9.97 -3.40
C ALA A 62 -5.57 10.00 -4.26
N ARG A 63 -4.98 11.19 -4.47
CA ARG A 63 -3.72 11.35 -5.21
C ARG A 63 -2.56 10.62 -4.52
N LEU A 64 -2.44 10.76 -3.19
CA LEU A 64 -1.44 10.05 -2.42
C LEU A 64 -1.56 8.52 -2.60
N ALA A 65 -2.77 7.97 -2.51
CA ALA A 65 -2.99 6.53 -2.69
C ALA A 65 -2.56 6.03 -4.08
N LEU A 66 -2.81 6.82 -5.13
CA LEU A 66 -2.35 6.51 -6.49
C LEU A 66 -0.82 6.58 -6.60
N THR A 67 -0.20 7.59 -6.01
CA THR A 67 1.26 7.75 -5.99
C THR A 67 1.95 6.59 -5.24
N LEU A 68 1.46 6.24 -4.04
CA LEU A 68 1.99 5.13 -3.25
C LEU A 68 1.89 3.81 -4.02
N LYS A 69 0.81 3.58 -4.78
CA LYS A 69 0.68 2.38 -5.63
C LYS A 69 1.73 2.36 -6.74
N LYS A 70 2.02 3.49 -7.38
CA LYS A 70 3.08 3.58 -8.40
C LYS A 70 4.46 3.27 -7.80
N ILE A 71 4.79 3.86 -6.66
CA ILE A 71 6.05 3.61 -5.95
C ILE A 71 6.15 2.14 -5.55
N SER A 72 5.07 1.56 -5.01
CA SER A 72 5.04 0.14 -4.64
C SER A 72 5.19 -0.82 -5.81
N ARG A 73 4.80 -0.43 -7.03
CA ARG A 73 4.99 -1.27 -8.23
C ARG A 73 6.41 -1.23 -8.77
N ARG A 74 7.18 -0.20 -8.42
CA ARG A 74 8.59 -0.04 -8.81
C ARG A 74 9.55 -0.70 -7.83
N ARG A 75 9.05 -1.42 -6.83
CA ARG A 75 9.82 -2.03 -5.74
C ARG A 75 9.69 -3.53 -5.79
#